data_AF-A0A9P4K822-F1
#
_entry.id   AF-A0A9P4K822-F1
#
_cell.length_a   1.000
_cell.length_b   1.000
_cell.length_c   1.000
_cell.angle_alpha   90.00
_cell.angle_beta   90.00
_cell.angle_gamma   90.00
#
_symmetry.space_group_name_H-M   'P 1'
#
loop_
_entity.id
_entity.type
_entity.pdbx_description
1 polymer ?
#
loop_
_entity_poly.entity_id
_entity_poly.type
_entity_poly.pdbx_seq_one_letter_code
_entity_poly.pdbx_strand_id
1 'polypeptide(L)' 'MKVTITKWDAVAAWRWDMPEDDVCGICRNPYDSTCSKCRFPGDECPLLLGECNHSFHMA' A
#
# COMPACT_ATOMS: atom_id res chain seq x y z
N MET A 1 -12.46 31.17 24.47
CA MET A 1 -11.95 31.77 23.21
C MET A 1 -12.19 30.75 22.10
N LYS A 2 -12.81 31.15 20.97
CA LYS A 2 -13.18 30.24 19.88
C LYS A 2 -12.31 30.56 18.65
N VAL A 3 -11.47 29.62 18.24
CA VAL A 3 -10.63 29.75 17.04
C VAL A 3 -11.36 29.09 15.87
N THR A 4 -11.32 29.73 14.69
CA THR A 4 -11.93 29.21 13.46
C THR A 4 -10.85 29.01 12.41
N ILE A 5 -10.80 27.83 11.79
CA ILE A 5 -9.89 27.56 10.67
C ILE A 5 -10.49 28.22 9.43
N THR A 6 -9.74 29.11 8.79
CA THR A 6 -10.17 29.85 7.59
C THR A 6 -9.82 29.13 6.29
N LYS A 7 -8.74 28.35 6.28
CA LYS A 7 -8.29 27.57 5.12
C LYS A 7 -7.46 26.37 5.59
N TRP A 8 -7.62 25.24 4.89
CA TRP A 8 -6.80 24.04 5.06
C TRP A 8 -6.42 23.50 3.68
N ASP A 9 -5.12 23.40 3.40
CA ASP A 9 -4.59 22.72 2.22
C ASP A 9 -3.93 21.40 2.67
N ALA A 10 -4.60 20.26 2.46
CA ALA A 10 -4.16 18.95 2.95
C ALA A 10 -3.33 18.19 1.90
N VAL A 11 -2.42 17.34 2.37
CA VAL A 11 -1.69 16.38 1.55
C VAL A 11 -1.89 14.99 2.15
N ALA A 12 -2.05 13.98 1.29
CA ALA A 12 -2.18 12.59 1.70
C ALA A 12 -1.28 11.69 0.84
N ALA A 13 -0.87 10.58 1.43
CA ALA A 13 -0.30 9.45 0.72
C ALA A 13 -1.24 8.25 0.92
N TRP A 14 -1.39 7.44 -0.11
CA TRP A 14 -2.15 6.19 -0.01
C TRP A 14 -1.23 5.09 0.56
N ARG A 15 -1.84 4.11 1.23
CA ARG A 15 -1.21 2.86 1.64
C ARG A 15 -2.25 1.75 1.58
N TRP A 16 -1.78 0.51 1.49
CA TRP A 16 -2.66 -0.64 1.63
C TRP A 16 -3.18 -0.78 3.07
N ASP A 17 -4.44 -1.17 3.21
CA ASP A 17 -5.04 -1.53 4.50
C ASP A 17 -4.58 -2.94 4.91
N MET A 18 -3.33 -3.00 5.39
CA MET A 18 -2.62 -4.22 5.78
C MET A 18 -2.00 -4.03 7.17
N PRO A 19 -1.66 -5.12 7.88
CA PRO A 19 -0.87 -5.02 9.10
C PRO A 19 0.41 -4.20 8.87
N GLU A 20 0.79 -3.39 9.86
CA GLU A 20 1.99 -2.57 9.77
C GLU A 20 3.23 -3.45 9.56
N ASP A 21 4.15 -2.96 8.72
CA ASP A 21 5.43 -3.60 8.37
C ASP A 21 5.34 -4.96 7.65
N ASP A 22 4.18 -5.34 7.11
CA ASP A 22 4.10 -6.56 6.32
C ASP A 22 4.76 -6.42 4.94
N VAL A 23 5.55 -7.44 4.62
CA VAL A 23 6.21 -7.63 3.33
C VAL A 23 5.57 -8.81 2.61
N CYS A 24 5.63 -8.81 1.28
CA CYS A 24 5.23 -9.98 0.51
C CYS A 24 6.08 -11.20 0.90
N GLY A 25 5.45 -12.29 1.33
CA GLY A 25 6.15 -13.51 1.76
C GLY A 25 7.00 -14.17 0.66
N ILE A 26 6.73 -13.86 -0.62
CA ILE A 26 7.44 -14.40 -1.79
C ILE A 26 8.64 -13.52 -2.16
N CYS A 27 8.40 -12.25 -2.49
CA CYS A 27 9.46 -11.37 -3.00
C CYS A 27 10.16 -10.55 -1.91
N ARG A 28 9.65 -10.58 -0.66
CA ARG A 28 10.18 -9.86 0.51
C ARG A 28 10.21 -8.33 0.38
N ASN A 29 9.55 -7.78 -0.63
CA ASN A 29 9.38 -6.35 -0.79
C ASN A 29 8.14 -5.86 -0.01
N PRO A 30 8.16 -4.62 0.51
CA PRO A 30 6.98 -3.98 1.11
C PRO A 30 5.78 -3.95 0.16
N TYR A 31 4.57 -4.05 0.70
CA TYR A 31 3.33 -4.01 -0.10
C TYR A 31 3.10 -2.67 -0.83
N ASP A 32 3.62 -1.56 -0.30
CA ASP A 32 3.58 -0.25 -0.97
C ASP A 32 4.61 -0.12 -2.12
N SER A 33 5.46 -1.13 -2.33
CA SER A 33 6.48 -1.17 -3.37
C SER A 33 6.19 -2.24 -4.41
N THR A 34 6.84 -2.18 -5.57
CA THR A 34 6.71 -3.23 -6.58
C THR A 34 7.55 -4.46 -6.23
N CYS A 35 7.18 -5.62 -6.77
CA CYS A 35 8.07 -6.78 -6.76
C CYS A 35 9.29 -6.55 -7.67
N SER A 36 10.30 -7.43 -7.58
CA SER A 36 11.56 -7.28 -8.34
C SER A 36 11.43 -7.36 -9.86
N LYS A 37 10.26 -7.77 -10.38
CA LYS A 37 10.00 -7.88 -11.83
C LYS A 37 9.22 -6.70 -12.40
N CYS A 38 8.48 -5.97 -11.56
CA CYS A 38 7.55 -4.95 -12.01
C CYS A 38 8.13 -3.57 -11.77
N ARG A 39 7.93 -2.66 -12.72
CA ARG A 39 8.48 -1.31 -12.66
C ARG A 39 7.53 -0.34 -11.98
N PHE A 40 6.23 -0.47 -12.23
CA PHE A 40 5.22 0.42 -11.67
C PHE A 40 4.25 -0.34 -10.75
N PRO A 41 3.74 0.31 -9.68
CA PRO A 41 2.70 -0.27 -8.83
C PRO A 41 1.33 -0.22 -9.52
N GLY A 42 0.32 -0.85 -8.92
CA GLY A 42 -1.05 -0.90 -9.46
C GLY A 42 -1.24 -2.12 -10.36
N ASP A 43 -1.74 -1.92 -11.58
CA ASP A 43 -2.10 -3.01 -12.50
C ASP A 43 -0.90 -3.91 -12.90
N GLU A 44 0.32 -3.36 -12.90
CA GLU A 44 1.55 -4.12 -13.17
C GLU A 44 2.00 -4.98 -11.99
N CYS A 45 1.58 -4.66 -10.75
CA CYS A 45 2.01 -5.38 -9.55
C CYS A 45 0.92 -5.33 -8.47
N PRO A 46 -0.27 -5.90 -8.73
CA PRO A 46 -1.39 -5.79 -7.80
C PRO A 46 -1.16 -6.68 -6.58
N LEU A 47 -1.84 -6.34 -5.48
CA LEU A 47 -1.94 -7.22 -4.33
C LEU A 47 -3.13 -8.14 -4.47
N LEU A 48 -2.90 -9.42 -4.17
CA LEU A 48 -3.93 -10.43 -4.07
C LEU A 48 -4.08 -10.86 -2.62
N LEU A 49 -5.32 -11.02 -2.18
CA LEU A 49 -5.67 -11.63 -0.91
C LEU A 49 -6.24 -13.02 -1.17
N GLY A 50 -5.58 -14.06 -0.66
CA GLY A 50 -6.10 -15.43 -0.74
C GLY A 50 -7.21 -15.68 0.27
N GLU A 51 -8.02 -16.72 0.03
CA GLU A 51 -9.06 -17.17 0.98
C GLU A 51 -8.50 -17.54 2.36
N CYS A 52 -7.21 -17.89 2.42
CA CYS A 52 -6.46 -18.15 3.64
C CYS A 52 -5.93 -16.88 4.35
N ASN A 53 -6.37 -15.69 3.91
CA ASN A 53 -6.00 -14.38 4.46
C ASN A 53 -4.50 -14.06 4.34
N HIS A 54 -3.81 -14.64 3.36
CA HIS A 54 -2.43 -14.28 3.00
C HIS A 54 -2.42 -13.37 1.78
N SER A 55 -1.51 -12.40 1.80
CA SER A 55 -1.40 -11.36 0.79
C SER A 55 -0.08 -11.43 0.02
N PHE A 56 -0.11 -11.26 -1.30
CA PHE A 56 1.08 -11.34 -2.15
C PHE A 56 1.00 -10.39 -3.36
N HIS A 57 2.16 -10.02 -3.90
CA HIS A 57 2.26 -9.38 -5.22
C HIS A 57 1.96 -10.40 -6.33
N MET A 58 1.08 -10.04 -7.26
CA MET A 58 0.95 -10.70 -8.55
C MET A 58 1.98 -10.09 -9.51
N ALA A 59 2.74 -10.92 -10.21
CA ALA A 59 3.74 -10.51 -11.20
C ALA A 59 3.39 -11.08 -12.58
#